data_AF-A0A7C3B1N6-F1
#
_entry.id   AF-A0A7C3B1N6-F1
#
_cell.length_a   1.000
_cell.length_b   1.000
_cell.length_c   1.000
_cell.angle_alpha   90.00
_cell.angle_beta   90.00
_cell.angle_gamma   90.00
#
_symmetry.space_group_name_H-M   'P 1'
#
loop_
_entity.id
_entity.type
_entity.pdbx_description
1 polymer ?
#
loop_
_entity_poly.entity_id
_entity_poly.type
_entity_poly.pdbx_seq_one_letter_code
_entity_poly.pdbx_strand_id
1 'polypeptide(L)' 'MSSENGKRIRLIRVSRPESPVAPGDTGTIWRVTPIGTVRVVWDNGSKSDLNPKTDQWEVLPD' A
#
# COMPACT_ATOMS: atom_id res chain seq x y z
N MET A 1 7.75 -15.96 -3.03
CA MET A 1 7.06 -14.94 -2.21
C MET A 1 7.82 -13.63 -2.42
N SER A 2 7.15 -12.52 -2.74
CA SER A 2 7.80 -11.22 -2.90
C SER A 2 8.43 -10.78 -1.58
N SER A 3 9.65 -10.24 -1.62
CA SER A 3 10.39 -9.74 -0.45
C SER A 3 9.71 -8.56 0.27
N GLU A 4 8.62 -8.05 -0.27
CA GLU A 4 7.89 -6.91 0.28
C GLU A 4 6.75 -7.27 1.23
N ASN A 5 6.36 -8.55 1.29
CA ASN A 5 5.32 -8.97 2.23
C ASN A 5 5.78 -8.72 3.68
N GLY A 6 4.88 -8.16 4.49
CA GLY A 6 5.14 -7.80 5.89
C GLY A 6 5.76 -6.41 6.08
N LYS A 7 6.26 -5.78 5.01
CA LYS A 7 6.84 -4.44 5.10
C LYS A 7 5.80 -3.40 5.47
N ARG A 8 6.23 -2.44 6.27
CA ARG A 8 5.44 -1.27 6.64
C ARG A 8 5.62 -0.17 5.62
N ILE A 9 4.55 0.51 5.26
CA ILE A 9 4.57 1.58 4.27
C ILE A 9 3.80 2.80 4.76
N ARG A 10 4.16 3.96 4.20
CA ARG A 10 3.39 5.20 4.29
C ARG A 10 2.93 5.61 2.90
N LEU A 11 1.64 5.90 2.76
CA LEU A 11 1.06 6.37 1.50
C LEU A 11 1.55 7.80 1.20
N ILE A 12 2.09 8.03 0.01
CA ILE A 12 2.49 9.36 -0.46
C ILE A 12 1.42 9.94 -1.39
N ARG A 13 0.86 9.11 -2.26
CA ARG A 13 -0.17 9.51 -3.22
C ARG A 13 -1.03 8.32 -3.63
N VAL A 14 -2.33 8.54 -3.71
CA VAL A 14 -3.28 7.62 -4.36
C VAL A 14 -3.92 8.32 -5.55
N SER A 15 -4.05 7.64 -6.68
CA SER A 15 -4.55 8.26 -7.91
C SER A 15 -6.08 8.28 -8.04
N ARG A 16 -6.80 7.67 -7.09
CA ARG A 16 -8.25 7.46 -7.17
C ARG A 16 -9.00 8.51 -6.32
N PRO A 17 -10.08 9.14 -6.83
CA PRO A 17 -10.81 10.20 -6.12
C PRO A 17 -11.45 9.72 -4.81
N GLU A 18 -12.02 8.52 -4.82
CA GLU A 18 -12.62 7.89 -3.65
C GLU A 18 -11.72 6.75 -3.17
N SER A 19 -10.84 7.07 -2.23
CA SER A 19 -9.95 6.11 -1.60
C SER A 19 -10.25 6.04 -0.10
N PRO A 20 -10.31 4.84 0.50
CA PRO A 20 -10.46 4.69 1.95
C PRO A 20 -9.20 5.09 2.74
N VAL A 21 -8.17 5.55 2.02
CA VAL A 21 -6.87 5.97 2.55
C VAL A 21 -6.42 7.27 1.92
N ALA A 22 -5.72 8.08 2.70
CA ALA A 22 -5.18 9.38 2.33
C ALA A 22 -3.64 9.40 2.44
N PRO A 23 -2.95 10.29 1.70
CA PRO A 23 -1.52 10.53 1.92
C PRO A 23 -1.19 10.74 3.41
N GLY A 24 -0.18 10.02 3.89
CA GLY A 24 0.20 9.95 5.31
C GLY A 24 -0.26 8.68 6.01
N ASP A 25 -1.30 8.01 5.52
CA ASP A 25 -1.77 6.76 6.13
C ASP A 25 -0.71 5.67 6.06
N THR A 26 -0.64 4.85 7.12
CA THR A 26 0.30 3.75 7.25
C THR A 26 -0.39 2.40 7.19
N GLY A 27 0.30 1.45 6.55
CA GLY A 27 -0.24 0.13 6.24
C GLY A 27 0.84 -0.93 6.12
N THR A 28 0.44 -2.19 6.16
CA THR A 28 1.31 -3.35 6.01
C THR A 28 0.99 -4.04 4.70
N ILE A 29 2.02 -4.27 3.88
CA ILE A 29 1.87 -5.06 2.65
C ILE A 29 1.56 -6.50 3.06
N TRP A 30 0.37 -6.99 2.73
CA TRP A 30 0.01 -8.38 3.01
C TRP A 30 0.25 -9.30 1.82
N ARG A 31 0.25 -8.76 0.60
CA ARG A 31 0.53 -9.53 -0.61
C ARG A 31 0.87 -8.65 -1.81
N VAL A 32 1.87 -9.05 -2.58
CA VAL A 32 2.05 -8.59 -3.97
C VAL A 32 1.47 -9.64 -4.93
N THR A 33 0.63 -9.22 -5.87
CA THR A 33 0.03 -10.11 -6.88
C THR A 33 1.03 -10.41 -8.01
N PRO A 34 0.83 -11.48 -8.81
CA PRO A 34 1.73 -11.79 -9.93
C PRO A 34 1.85 -10.68 -10.99
N ILE A 35 0.85 -9.78 -11.08
CA ILE A 35 0.84 -8.65 -12.01
C ILE A 35 1.36 -7.34 -11.39
N GLY A 36 1.88 -7.39 -10.15
CA GLY A 36 2.52 -6.27 -9.48
C GLY A 36 1.62 -5.40 -8.59
N THR A 37 0.29 -5.63 -8.56
CA THR A 37 -0.59 -4.92 -7.60
C THR A 37 -0.19 -5.26 -6.17
N VAL A 38 -0.02 -4.23 -5.34
CA VAL A 38 0.38 -4.34 -3.93
C VAL A 38 -0.86 -4.23 -3.06
N ARG A 39 -1.18 -5.25 -2.29
CA ARG A 39 -2.32 -5.25 -1.39
C ARG A 39 -1.89 -4.93 0.02
N VAL A 40 -2.59 -3.98 0.64
CA VAL A 40 -2.22 -3.39 1.92
C VAL A 40 -3.37 -3.52 2.91
N VAL A 41 -3.05 -3.87 4.15
CA VAL A 41 -3.95 -3.71 5.30
C VAL A 41 -3.52 -2.43 6.01
N TRP A 42 -4.42 -1.45 6.08
CA TRP A 42 -4.15 -0.14 6.65
C TRP A 42 -4.55 -0.08 8.12
N ASP A 43 -3.93 0.81 8.87
CA ASP A 43 -4.17 0.92 10.32
C ASP A 43 -5.55 1.43 10.67
N ASN A 44 -6.18 2.15 9.73
CA ASN A 44 -7.57 2.57 9.86
C ASN A 44 -8.57 1.40 9.68
N GLY A 45 -8.08 0.16 9.55
CA GLY A 45 -8.87 -1.07 9.40
C GLY A 45 -9.30 -1.37 7.97
N SER A 46 -9.06 -0.45 7.02
CA SER A 46 -9.39 -0.69 5.61
C SER A 46 -8.38 -1.63 4.93
N LYS A 47 -8.81 -2.18 3.80
CA LYS A 47 -7.95 -2.95 2.88
C LYS A 47 -8.05 -2.31 1.51
N SER A 48 -6.93 -1.99 0.89
CA SER A 48 -6.92 -1.48 -0.48
C SER A 48 -5.71 -1.97 -1.27
N ASP A 49 -5.87 -1.92 -2.59
CA ASP A 49 -4.87 -2.35 -3.56
C ASP A 49 -4.22 -1.10 -4.17
N LEU A 50 -2.89 -1.02 -4.07
CA LEU A 50 -2.06 0.00 -4.70
C LEU A 50 -1.54 -0.50 -6.04
N ASN A 51 -1.59 0.37 -7.04
CA ASN A 51 -0.99 0.16 -8.34
C ASN A 51 0.37 0.89 -8.40
N PRO A 52 1.50 0.17 -8.51
CA PRO A 52 2.84 0.78 -8.57
C PRO A 52 3.05 1.78 -9.71
N LYS A 53 2.19 1.76 -10.73
CA LYS A 53 2.27 2.67 -11.88
C LYS A 53 1.60 4.03 -11.63
N THR A 54 0.69 4.13 -10.67
CA THR A 54 -0.15 5.31 -10.46
C THR A 54 -0.17 5.81 -9.02
N ASP A 55 0.05 4.92 -8.07
CA ASP A 55 0.12 5.22 -6.65
C ASP A 55 1.58 5.30 -6.20
N GLN A 56 1.84 6.07 -5.15
CA GLN A 56 3.18 6.24 -4.59
C GLN A 56 3.14 6.00 -3.08
N TRP A 57 4.13 5.28 -2.59
CA TRP A 57 4.35 5.01 -1.18
C TRP A 57 5.84 4.85 -0.94
N GLU A 58 6.22 4.94 0.33
CA GLU A 58 7.56 4.60 0.79
C GLU A 58 7.49 3.43 1.76
N VAL A 59 8.54 2.61 1.76
CA VAL A 59 8.75 1.57 2.76
C VAL A 59 9.38 2.23 3.98
N LEU A 60 8.78 2.02 5.14
CA LEU A 60 9.31 2.46 6.42
C LEU A 60 10.38 1.47 6.90
N PRO A 61 11.41 1.94 7.63
CA PRO A 61 12.38 1.06 8.27
C PRO A 61 11.72 0.14 9.30
N ASP A 62 12.31 -1.02 9.52
CA ASP A 62 11.90 -2.01 10.53
C ASP A 62 12.07 -1.47 11.97
#